data_AF-A0A2N9LXS0-F1
#
_entry.id   AF-A0A2N9LXS0-F1
#
_cell.length_a   1.000
_cell.length_b   1.000
_cell.length_c   1.000
_cell.angle_alpha   90.00
_cell.angle_beta   90.00
_cell.angle_gamma   90.00
#
_symmetry.space_group_name_H-M   'P 1'
#
loop_
_entity.id
_entity.type
_entity.pdbx_description
1 polymer ?
#
loop_
_entity_poly.entity_id
_entity_poly.type
_entity_poly.pdbx_seq_one_letter_code
_entity_poly.pdbx_strand_id
1 'polypeptide(L)'
;MPSSAPATGISFALNGPAATVAPGTGFQVPIVLNGGTDVSSIALKMHYDPAKLGLVNVSSGDLLTRDGQPAPFISHKDEADGSLIVSVSRPPGTKGISGSGVVCVLTFQAKAAGPSDLSINGASVVNSAQQQLPAQNAQTSIMVK
;
A
#
# COMPACT_ATOMS: atom_id res chain seq x y z
N MET A 1 -4.02 -16.88 32.62
CA MET A 1 -3.52 -15.92 31.63
C MET A 1 -3.60 -16.62 30.28
N PRO A 2 -4.46 -16.21 29.33
CA PRO A 2 -4.45 -16.84 28.02
C PRO A 2 -3.27 -16.30 27.21
N SER A 3 -2.54 -17.26 26.64
CA SER A 3 -1.39 -17.16 25.76
C SER A 3 -1.60 -16.19 24.60
N SER A 4 -0.68 -15.23 24.45
CA SER A 4 -0.50 -14.43 23.24
C SER A 4 -0.13 -15.37 22.08
N ALA A 5 -1.11 -15.78 21.28
CA ALA A 5 -0.81 -16.34 19.97
C ALA A 5 -0.02 -15.28 19.19
N PRO A 6 1.13 -15.61 18.57
CA PRO A 6 1.69 -14.71 17.59
C PRO A 6 0.65 -14.65 16.48
N ALA A 7 -0.10 -13.54 16.41
CA ALA A 7 -0.83 -13.21 15.21
C ALA A 7 0.24 -13.07 14.14
N THR A 8 0.44 -14.12 13.34
CA THR A 8 1.17 -14.07 12.07
C THR A 8 0.32 -13.21 11.13
N GLY A 9 0.15 -11.95 11.49
CA GLY A 9 -0.67 -10.98 10.82
C GLY A 9 0.12 -10.41 9.66
N ILE A 10 -0.58 -10.13 8.58
CA ILE A 10 0.01 -9.40 7.46
C ILE A 10 0.49 -8.05 8.00
N SER A 11 1.64 -7.57 7.57
CA SER A 11 2.07 -6.21 7.86
C SER A 11 2.37 -5.47 6.58
N PHE A 12 1.97 -4.21 6.53
CA PHE A 12 2.36 -3.33 5.44
C PHE A 12 3.60 -2.53 5.85
N ALA A 13 4.44 -2.21 4.87
CA ALA A 13 5.57 -1.33 5.02
C ALA A 13 5.52 -0.29 3.89
N LEU A 14 5.66 0.97 4.28
CA LEU A 14 5.75 2.10 3.36
C LEU A 14 7.22 2.44 3.18
N ASN A 15 7.79 2.03 2.05
CA ASN A 15 9.21 2.28 1.78
C ASN A 15 9.35 3.65 1.12
N GLY A 16 9.35 4.70 1.94
CA GLY A 16 9.63 6.06 1.50
C GLY A 16 11.09 6.27 1.07
N PRO A 17 11.39 7.37 0.38
CA PRO A 17 12.77 7.73 0.05
C PRO A 17 13.56 7.96 1.36
N ALA A 18 14.72 7.29 1.48
CA ALA A 18 15.62 7.47 2.63
C ALA A 18 16.30 8.85 2.64
N ALA A 19 16.32 9.51 1.49
CA ALA A 19 16.86 10.85 1.31
C ALA A 19 15.73 11.88 1.25
N THR A 20 16.06 13.11 1.64
CA THR A 20 15.15 14.25 1.56
C THR A 20 14.83 14.55 0.11
N VAL A 21 13.54 14.69 -0.21
CA VAL A 21 13.08 14.94 -1.59
C VAL A 21 13.15 16.45 -1.86
N ALA A 22 13.67 16.85 -3.01
CA ALA A 22 13.62 18.26 -3.41
C ALA A 22 12.21 18.65 -3.90
N PRO A 23 11.70 19.86 -3.60
CA PRO A 23 10.44 20.34 -4.17
C PRO A 23 10.50 20.33 -5.69
N GLY A 24 9.40 19.92 -6.32
CA GLY A 24 9.26 19.67 -7.76
C GLY A 24 9.72 18.27 -8.21
N THR A 25 10.40 17.50 -7.36
CA THR A 25 10.90 16.17 -7.71
C THR A 25 9.85 15.08 -7.45
N GLY A 26 9.74 14.16 -8.40
CA GLY A 26 8.96 12.93 -8.27
C GLY A 26 9.75 11.85 -7.54
N PHE A 27 9.12 11.15 -6.59
CA PHE A 27 9.70 10.03 -5.87
C PHE A 27 8.69 8.88 -5.77
N GLN A 28 9.21 7.67 -5.61
CA GLN A 28 8.39 6.47 -5.52
C GLN A 28 8.36 5.94 -4.09
N VAL A 29 7.17 5.56 -3.63
CA VAL A 29 6.93 4.91 -2.35
C VAL A 29 6.31 3.54 -2.64
N PRO A 30 7.12 2.48 -2.77
CA PRO A 30 6.60 1.13 -2.83
C PRO A 30 5.95 0.73 -1.51
N ILE A 31 4.73 0.18 -1.60
CA ILE A 31 4.05 -0.46 -0.47
C ILE A 31 4.37 -1.94 -0.52
N VAL A 32 5.07 -2.42 0.51
CA VAL A 32 5.43 -3.83 0.66
C VAL A 32 4.47 -4.47 1.65
N LEU A 33 3.87 -5.59 1.25
CA LEU A 33 3.13 -6.48 2.12
C LEU A 33 4.08 -7.57 2.60
N ASN A 34 4.07 -7.85 3.90
CA ASN A 34 4.84 -8.90 4.52
C ASN A 34 3.92 -9.93 5.19
N GLY A 35 4.22 -11.22 4.99
CA GLY A 35 3.48 -12.31 5.63
C GLY A 35 2.12 -12.61 5.00
N GLY A 36 1.90 -12.25 3.73
CA GLY A 36 0.69 -12.61 3.00
C GLY A 36 0.54 -14.12 2.91
N THR A 37 -0.65 -14.65 3.22
CA THR A 37 -0.93 -16.08 3.11
C THR A 37 -2.25 -16.25 2.37
N ASP A 38 -2.21 -16.89 1.20
CA ASP A 38 -3.35 -17.11 0.31
C ASP A 38 -4.09 -15.82 -0.06
N VAL A 39 -3.38 -14.73 -0.32
CA VAL A 39 -3.98 -13.43 -0.59
C VAL A 39 -4.67 -13.40 -1.96
N SER A 40 -5.98 -13.19 -1.97
CA SER A 40 -6.80 -13.08 -3.18
C SER A 40 -7.15 -11.63 -3.51
N SER A 41 -7.45 -10.82 -2.50
CA SER A 41 -7.75 -9.40 -2.67
C SER A 41 -7.09 -8.54 -1.60
N ILE A 42 -6.67 -7.34 -1.97
CA ILE A 42 -6.05 -6.36 -1.08
C ILE A 42 -6.72 -5.01 -1.35
N ALA A 43 -7.28 -4.40 -0.31
CA ALA A 43 -7.75 -3.03 -0.32
C ALA A 43 -6.98 -2.23 0.73
N LEU A 44 -6.37 -1.13 0.30
CA LEU A 44 -5.56 -0.23 1.09
C LEU A 44 -6.17 1.16 1.02
N LYS A 45 -6.41 1.75 2.18
CA LYS A 45 -6.79 3.15 2.33
C LYS A 45 -5.64 3.88 3.00
N MET A 46 -5.13 4.87 2.30
CA MET A 46 -4.00 5.70 2.71
C MET A 46 -4.42 7.16 2.72
N HIS A 47 -3.72 7.94 3.53
CA HIS A 47 -3.89 9.37 3.64
C HIS A 47 -2.52 10.05 3.56
N TYR A 48 -2.45 11.15 2.83
CA TYR A 48 -1.28 11.99 2.62
C TYR A 48 -1.69 13.46 2.65
N ASP A 49 -0.73 14.37 2.80
CA ASP A 49 -0.98 15.82 2.77
C ASP A 49 -0.94 16.34 1.32
N PRO A 50 -2.07 16.72 0.70
CA PRO A 50 -2.14 17.15 -0.70
C PRO A 50 -1.58 18.58 -0.92
N ALA A 51 -1.40 19.35 0.16
CA ALA A 51 -0.76 20.65 0.11
C ALA A 51 0.76 20.51 -0.11
N LYS A 52 1.35 19.41 0.40
CA LYS A 52 2.80 19.16 0.32
C LYS A 52 3.20 18.11 -0.71
N LEU A 53 2.39 17.08 -0.90
CA LEU A 53 2.65 15.98 -1.83
C LEU A 53 1.53 15.91 -2.88
N GLY A 54 1.91 15.82 -4.15
CA GLY A 54 0.97 15.52 -5.23
C GLY A 54 1.10 14.06 -5.63
N LEU A 55 0.01 13.30 -5.60
CA LEU A 55 0.04 11.93 -6.10
C LEU A 55 -0.07 11.92 -7.63
N VAL A 56 1.07 11.75 -8.29
CA VAL A 56 1.16 11.78 -9.75
C VAL A 56 0.60 10.50 -10.35
N ASN A 57 1.10 9.35 -9.89
CA ASN A 57 0.76 8.05 -10.46
C ASN A 57 0.70 6.96 -9.39
N VAL A 58 -0.09 5.92 -9.62
CA VAL A 58 -0.07 4.71 -8.81
C VAL A 58 0.04 3.51 -9.73
N SER A 59 1.03 2.67 -9.49
CA SER A 59 1.25 1.46 -10.25
C SER A 59 0.95 0.23 -9.40
N SER A 60 0.38 -0.80 -10.01
CA SER A 60 0.27 -2.12 -9.40
C SER A 60 1.66 -2.70 -9.16
N GLY A 61 1.85 -3.30 -8.00
CA GLY A 61 3.04 -4.06 -7.70
C GLY A 61 2.96 -5.45 -8.30
N ASP A 62 3.98 -6.24 -8.05
CA ASP A 62 4.11 -7.57 -8.62
C ASP A 62 3.48 -8.66 -7.73
N LEU A 63 3.08 -8.39 -6.47
CA LEU A 63 2.58 -9.40 -5.53
C LEU A 63 1.41 -10.25 -6.06
N LEU A 64 0.37 -9.64 -6.64
CA LEU A 64 -0.82 -10.40 -7.08
C LEU A 64 -0.74 -10.86 -8.54
N THR A 65 0.24 -10.34 -9.28
CA THR A 65 0.48 -10.65 -10.69
C THR A 65 1.69 -11.55 -10.90
N ARG A 66 2.44 -11.90 -9.85
CA ARG A 66 3.66 -12.73 -9.96
C ARG A 66 3.40 -14.21 -10.29
N ASP A 67 2.15 -14.65 -10.34
CA ASP A 67 1.71 -15.93 -10.93
C ASP A 67 1.35 -15.80 -12.44
N GLY A 68 1.55 -14.61 -13.03
CA GLY A 68 1.25 -14.33 -14.44
C GLY A 68 -0.24 -14.13 -14.74
N GLN A 69 -1.10 -14.19 -13.73
CA GLN A 69 -2.54 -13.97 -13.86
C GLN A 69 -2.88 -12.47 -13.79
N PRO A 70 -3.88 -12.01 -14.57
CA PRO A 70 -4.34 -10.62 -14.48
C PRO A 70 -5.03 -10.37 -13.13
N ALA A 71 -4.51 -9.41 -12.38
CA ALA A 71 -5.11 -8.90 -11.15
C ALA A 71 -5.55 -7.46 -11.41
N PRO A 72 -6.85 -7.19 -11.67
CA PRO A 72 -7.35 -5.83 -11.87
C PRO A 72 -6.95 -4.94 -10.69
N PHE A 73 -6.23 -3.88 -11.03
CA PHE A 73 -5.74 -2.89 -10.10
C PHE A 73 -6.56 -1.62 -10.25
N ILE A 74 -7.16 -1.18 -9.16
CA ILE A 74 -8.01 0.00 -9.10
C ILE A 74 -7.38 0.95 -8.09
N SER A 75 -6.99 2.13 -8.54
CA SER A 75 -6.51 3.21 -7.67
C SER A 75 -7.45 4.40 -7.79
N HIS A 76 -8.04 4.81 -6.67
CA HIS A 76 -8.87 5.98 -6.55
C HIS A 76 -8.15 7.01 -5.68
N LYS A 77 -7.63 8.06 -6.30
CA LYS A 77 -6.97 9.16 -5.62
C LYS A 77 -7.92 10.34 -5.48
N ASP A 78 -7.96 10.90 -4.30
CA ASP A 78 -8.63 12.16 -4.00
C ASP A 78 -7.56 13.19 -3.62
N GLU A 79 -7.24 14.07 -4.56
CA GLU A 79 -6.24 15.13 -4.36
C GLU A 79 -6.77 16.30 -3.53
N ALA A 80 -8.09 16.37 -3.31
CA ALA A 80 -8.70 17.43 -2.50
C ALA A 80 -8.62 17.11 -0.99
N ASP A 81 -8.89 15.86 -0.63
CA ASP A 81 -8.84 15.32 0.73
C ASP A 81 -7.44 14.79 1.08
N GLY A 82 -6.63 14.41 0.08
CA GLY A 82 -5.37 13.70 0.33
C GLY A 82 -5.57 12.22 0.61
N SER A 83 -6.70 11.66 0.20
CA SER A 83 -7.02 10.25 0.38
C SER A 83 -6.62 9.45 -0.86
N LEU A 84 -6.13 8.23 -0.65
CA LEU A 84 -5.89 7.26 -1.71
C LEU A 84 -6.43 5.90 -1.32
N ILE A 85 -7.26 5.33 -2.17
CA ILE A 85 -7.78 3.98 -2.03
C ILE A 85 -7.21 3.15 -3.17
N VAL A 86 -6.54 2.05 -2.82
CA VAL A 86 -6.01 1.10 -3.77
C VAL A 86 -6.66 -0.24 -3.51
N SER A 87 -7.29 -0.81 -4.52
CA SER A 87 -7.95 -2.10 -4.45
C SER A 87 -7.45 -2.96 -5.60
N VAL A 88 -6.95 -4.13 -5.27
CA VAL A 88 -6.50 -5.12 -6.24
C VAL A 88 -7.07 -6.47 -5.84
N SER A 89 -7.78 -7.09 -6.77
CA SER A 89 -8.47 -8.35 -6.51
C SER A 89 -8.23 -9.31 -7.65
N ARG A 90 -7.94 -10.56 -7.31
CA ARG A 90 -7.87 -11.63 -8.31
C ARG A 90 -9.29 -12.13 -8.61
N PRO A 91 -9.56 -12.57 -9.85
CA PRO A 91 -10.84 -13.16 -10.20
C PRO A 91 -11.16 -14.40 -9.33
N PRO A 92 -12.44 -14.61 -8.99
CA PRO A 92 -12.85 -15.75 -8.17
C PRO A 92 -12.51 -17.07 -8.85
N GLY A 93 -12.11 -18.06 -8.05
CA GLY A 93 -11.65 -19.36 -8.55
C GLY A 93 -10.13 -19.45 -8.79
N THR A 94 -9.39 -18.36 -8.61
CA THR A 94 -7.92 -18.39 -8.59
C THR A 94 -7.38 -18.65 -7.19
N LYS A 95 -6.24 -19.35 -7.10
CA LYS A 95 -5.53 -19.55 -5.83
C LYS A 95 -4.97 -18.23 -5.30
N GLY A 96 -4.93 -18.05 -3.99
CA GLY A 96 -4.35 -16.86 -3.39
C GLY A 96 -2.83 -16.87 -3.53
N ILE A 97 -2.21 -15.70 -3.44
CA ILE A 97 -0.75 -15.57 -3.39
C ILE A 97 -0.30 -15.53 -1.94
N SER A 98 0.60 -16.45 -1.58
CA SER A 98 1.32 -16.42 -0.31
C SER A 98 2.72 -15.85 -0.52
N GLY A 99 3.16 -14.99 0.39
CA GLY A 99 4.49 -14.42 0.41
C GLY A 99 4.50 -12.94 0.80
N SER A 100 5.69 -12.35 0.69
CA SER A 100 5.92 -10.92 0.89
C SER A 100 6.28 -10.27 -0.44
N GLY A 101 5.84 -9.04 -0.68
CA GLY A 101 6.03 -8.40 -1.98
C GLY A 101 5.45 -7.01 -2.11
N VAL A 102 5.80 -6.34 -3.20
CA VAL A 102 5.27 -5.02 -3.51
C VAL A 102 3.82 -5.16 -3.98
N VAL A 103 2.89 -4.51 -3.29
CA VAL A 103 1.47 -4.48 -3.65
C VAL A 103 1.20 -3.40 -4.67
N CYS A 104 1.81 -2.24 -4.47
CA CYS A 104 1.72 -1.10 -5.36
C CYS A 104 2.92 -0.18 -5.18
N VAL A 105 3.13 0.71 -6.16
CA VAL A 105 4.15 1.74 -6.13
C VAL A 105 3.46 3.07 -6.34
N LEU A 106 3.52 3.92 -5.32
CA LEU A 106 3.00 5.27 -5.38
C LEU A 106 4.07 6.17 -5.96
N THR A 107 3.74 7.00 -6.94
CA THR A 107 4.62 8.05 -7.45
C THR A 107 4.08 9.39 -6.98
N PHE A 108 4.76 9.97 -6.00
CA PHE A 108 4.45 11.29 -5.47
C PHE A 108 5.37 12.33 -6.09
N GLN A 109 4.92 13.58 -6.16
CA GLN A 109 5.72 14.74 -6.47
C GLN A 109 5.70 15.67 -5.27
N ALA A 110 6.88 16.07 -4.81
CA ALA A 110 7.01 17.06 -3.76
C ALA A 110 6.51 18.42 -4.30
N LYS A 111 5.45 18.98 -3.72
CA LYS A 111 4.92 20.31 -4.07
C LYS A 111 5.51 21.40 -3.17
N ALA A 112 5.64 21.12 -1.88
CA ALA A 112 6.14 22.07 -0.90
C ALA A 112 7.18 21.42 0.03
N ALA A 113 8.18 22.20 0.42
CA ALA A 113 9.16 21.78 1.42
C ALA A 113 8.51 21.59 2.78
N GLY A 114 9.00 20.61 3.54
CA GLY A 114 8.54 20.29 4.88
C GLY A 114 8.25 18.80 5.10
N PRO A 115 7.98 18.41 6.34
CA PRO A 115 7.54 17.05 6.65
C PRO A 115 6.11 16.84 6.17
N SER A 116 5.87 15.70 5.52
CA SER A 116 4.55 15.19 5.17
C SER A 116 4.41 13.77 5.69
N ASP A 117 3.39 13.53 6.49
CA ASP A 117 3.02 12.21 6.96
C ASP A 117 2.23 11.46 5.88
N LEU A 118 2.59 10.19 5.70
CA LEU A 118 1.90 9.23 4.86
C LEU A 118 1.51 8.06 5.76
N SER A 119 0.21 7.85 5.92
CA SER A 119 -0.31 6.79 6.78
C SER A 119 -1.29 5.90 6.04
N ILE A 120 -1.31 4.62 6.39
CA ILE A 120 -2.32 3.67 5.94
C ILE A 120 -3.42 3.66 7.00
N ASN A 121 -4.54 4.33 6.76
CA ASN A 121 -5.68 4.35 7.69
C ASN A 121 -6.48 3.04 7.67
N GLY A 122 -6.42 2.28 6.57
CA GLY A 122 -7.14 1.02 6.45
C GLY A 122 -6.39 0.03 5.58
N ALA A 123 -6.27 -1.20 6.04
CA ALA A 123 -5.69 -2.28 5.25
C ALA A 123 -6.56 -3.53 5.40
N SER A 124 -7.11 -3.98 4.29
CA SER A 124 -8.01 -5.11 4.22
C SER A 124 -7.42 -6.13 3.26
N VAL A 125 -7.04 -7.28 3.79
CA VAL A 125 -6.52 -8.39 3.00
C VAL A 125 -7.53 -9.51 3.08
N VAL A 126 -7.87 -10.11 1.95
CA VAL A 126 -8.85 -11.19 1.85
C VAL A 126 -8.20 -12.38 1.16
N ASN A 127 -8.41 -13.59 1.69
CA ASN A 127 -7.88 -14.81 1.09
C ASN A 127 -8.81 -15.41 0.02
N SER A 128 -8.40 -16.49 -0.64
CA SER A 128 -9.26 -17.14 -1.65
C SER A 128 -10.51 -17.81 -1.06
N ALA A 129 -10.54 -18.03 0.26
CA ALA A 129 -11.73 -18.45 1.00
C ALA A 129 -12.67 -17.27 1.38
N GLN A 130 -12.41 -16.07 0.88
CA GLN A 130 -13.16 -14.84 1.19
C GLN A 130 -13.11 -14.44 2.68
N GLN A 131 -12.14 -14.94 3.44
CA GLN A 131 -11.88 -14.52 4.81
C GLN A 131 -10.95 -13.31 4.85
N GLN A 132 -11.33 -12.30 5.63
CA GLN A 132 -10.41 -11.21 5.96
C GLN A 132 -9.28 -11.71 6.84
N LEU A 133 -8.05 -11.39 6.44
CA LEU A 133 -6.85 -11.63 7.21
C LEU A 133 -6.49 -10.35 7.98
N PRO A 134 -6.10 -10.48 9.27
CA PRO A 134 -5.68 -9.34 10.06
C PRO A 134 -4.41 -8.75 9.45
N ALA A 135 -4.47 -7.45 9.11
CA ALA A 135 -3.34 -6.74 8.55
C ALA A 135 -3.02 -5.48 9.35
N GLN A 136 -1.73 -5.25 9.58
CA GLN A 136 -1.22 -4.12 10.32
C GLN A 136 -1.01 -2.94 9.38
N ASN A 137 -1.60 -1.81 9.75
CA ASN A 137 -1.37 -0.52 9.14
C ASN A 137 0.09 -0.06 9.31
N ALA A 138 0.53 0.81 8.41
CA ALA A 138 1.85 1.42 8.47
C ALA A 138 1.74 2.94 8.35
N GLN A 139 2.77 3.65 8.82
CA GLN A 139 2.93 5.07 8.58
C GLN A 139 4.40 5.40 8.36
N THR A 140 4.67 6.43 7.57
CA THR A 140 6.00 6.96 7.33
C THR A 140 5.95 8.47 7.20
N SER A 141 7.05 9.14 7.51
CA SER A 141 7.19 10.59 7.30
C SER A 141 8.15 10.86 6.16
N ILE A 142 7.72 11.68 5.22
CA ILE A 142 8.50 12.09 4.06
C ILE A 142 8.97 13.51 4.32
N MET A 143 10.29 13.71 4.36
CA MET A 143 10.86 15.05 4.46
C MET A 143 11.16 15.58 3.06
N VAL A 144 10.55 16.71 2.73
CA VAL A 144 10.87 17.51 1.54
C VAL A 144 11.74 18.70 1.97
N LYS A 145 12.83 19.00 1.24
CA LYS A 145 13.78 20.07 1.59
C LYS A 145 14.05 21.01 0.43
#